data_AF-A0A6A4H3K9-F1
#
_entry.id   AF-A0A6A4H3K9-F1
#
_cell.length_a   1.000
_cell.length_b   1.000
_cell.length_c   1.000
_cell.angle_alpha   90.00
_cell.angle_beta   90.00
_cell.angle_gamma   90.00
#
_symmetry.space_group_name_H-M   'P 1'
#
loop_
_entity.id
_entity.type
_entity.pdbx_description
1 polymer ?
#
loop_
_entity_poly.entity_id
_entity_poly.type
_entity_poly.pdbx_seq_one_letter_code
_entity_poly.pdbx_strand_id
1 'polypeptide(L)'
;MAASIERPDLPLELVELIIEYVADDKKTLKAASLVCATWRTAAFPYLLRDVLIAEEADYGRLKKLYERFPRLATYHIRSITLRPGSRLSTEMSVADVFRSFTRFFEDKRWELSSEASEFPIMPKVQSLKWILGRDVRHSIIVGPTIHRYLSLLPSLQRLTLRAQFEDLHELELFLSLCGGHLKSLTFQGIWFREKYSRPLRLGGASHACDLSYLEKLAFERTRSSDPSYDKVVDLLLPLFKTKVSIQSLRVRYDFTISSTSLERLLHISMETLESLVIEPIGIHG
;
A
#
# COMPACT_ATOMS: atom_id res chain seq x y z
N MET A 1 56.72 -4.83 15.94
CA MET A 1 55.37 -4.80 16.54
C MET A 1 54.70 -3.51 16.07
N ALA A 2 53.80 -3.60 15.08
CA ALA A 2 53.07 -2.43 14.59
C ALA A 2 51.97 -2.11 15.61
N ALA A 3 52.04 -0.92 16.22
CA ALA A 3 50.97 -0.42 17.07
C ALA A 3 49.69 -0.32 16.24
N SER A 4 48.66 -1.07 16.62
CA SER A 4 47.31 -0.90 16.09
C SER A 4 46.86 0.52 16.41
N ILE A 5 46.82 1.37 15.39
CA ILE A 5 46.21 2.69 15.49
C ILE A 5 44.74 2.44 15.81
N GLU A 6 44.35 2.62 17.07
CA GLU A 6 42.95 2.65 17.48
C GLU A 6 42.29 3.79 16.71
N ARG A 7 41.49 3.43 15.69
CA ARG A 7 40.66 4.41 15.01
C ARG A 7 39.61 4.84 16.02
N PRO A 8 39.44 6.16 16.27
CA PRO A 8 38.38 6.61 17.14
C PRO A 8 37.04 6.19 16.52
N ASP A 9 36.35 5.28 17.19
CA ASP A 9 35.01 4.85 16.79
C ASP A 9 34.05 6.00 17.08
N LEU A 10 33.35 6.46 16.04
CA LEU A 10 32.28 7.44 16.19
C LEU A 10 31.15 6.84 17.05
N PRO A 11 30.64 7.56 18.06
CA PRO A 11 29.43 7.19 18.78
C PRO A 11 28.26 6.93 17.83
N LEU A 12 27.39 5.99 18.20
CA LEU A 12 26.25 5.58 17.37
C LEU A 12 25.37 6.77 17.00
N GLU A 13 25.15 7.70 17.92
CA GLU A 13 24.31 8.88 17.75
C GLU A 13 24.84 9.79 16.64
N LEU A 14 26.17 9.94 16.53
CA LEU A 14 26.79 10.71 15.46
C LEU A 14 26.70 9.98 14.11
N VAL A 15 26.85 8.65 14.12
CA VAL A 15 26.67 7.83 12.91
C VAL A 15 25.22 7.90 12.43
N GLU A 16 24.24 7.83 13.35
CA GLU A 16 22.82 7.99 13.05
C GLU A 16 22.52 9.36 12.43
N LEU A 17 23.09 10.43 12.97
CA LEU A 17 22.97 11.78 12.41
C LEU A 17 23.54 11.84 10.98
N ILE A 18 24.73 11.27 10.74
CA ILE A 18 25.34 11.21 9.39
C ILE A 18 24.45 10.42 8.43
N ILE A 19 23.90 9.29 8.88
CA ILE A 19 23.03 8.44 8.07
C ILE A 19 21.69 9.14 7.76
N GLU A 20 21.17 9.94 8.68
CA GLU A 20 19.95 10.74 8.48
C GLU A 20 20.10 11.69 7.29
N TYR A 21 21.26 12.34 7.11
CA TYR A 21 21.54 13.21 5.95
C TYR A 21 21.50 12.48 4.60
N VAL A 22 21.66 11.15 4.59
CA VAL A 22 21.62 10.32 3.38
C VAL A 22 20.43 9.35 3.37
N ALA A 23 19.41 9.61 4.20
CA ALA A 23 18.25 8.73 4.40
C ALA A 23 17.49 8.38 3.11
N ASP A 24 17.50 9.28 2.12
CA ASP A 24 16.81 9.09 0.84
C ASP A 24 17.68 8.40 -0.22
N ASP A 25 19.01 8.35 -0.04
CA ASP A 25 19.91 7.67 -0.98
C ASP A 25 20.11 6.20 -0.57
N LYS A 26 19.24 5.34 -1.09
CA LYS A 26 19.30 3.89 -0.86
C LYS A 26 20.61 3.25 -1.31
N LYS A 27 21.33 3.81 -2.29
CA LYS A 27 22.64 3.26 -2.73
C LYS A 27 23.70 3.54 -1.67
N THR A 28 23.75 4.78 -1.19
CA THR A 28 24.67 5.18 -0.13
C THR A 28 24.37 4.45 1.18
N LEU A 29 23.10 4.31 1.56
CA LEU A 29 22.71 3.54 2.75
C LEU A 29 23.13 2.07 2.68
N LYS A 30 23.03 1.44 1.49
CA LYS A 30 23.50 0.06 1.30
C LYS A 30 25.00 -0.03 1.52
N ALA A 31 25.78 0.88 0.92
CA ALA A 31 27.22 0.92 1.11
C ALA A 31 27.60 1.13 2.58
N ALA A 32 26.96 2.10 3.25
CA ALA A 32 27.11 2.36 4.68
C ALA A 32 26.85 1.11 5.54
N SER A 33 25.81 0.33 5.24
CA SER A 33 25.46 -0.87 6.00
C SER A 33 26.50 -2.00 5.94
N LEU A 34 27.45 -1.92 5.01
CA LEU A 34 28.54 -2.87 4.81
C LEU A 34 29.84 -2.44 5.49
N VAL A 35 29.95 -1.19 5.97
CA VAL A 35 31.17 -0.64 6.59
C VAL A 35 31.51 -1.37 7.89
N CYS A 36 30.59 -1.34 8.87
CA CYS A 36 30.74 -2.05 10.14
C CYS A 36 29.37 -2.25 10.82
N ALA A 37 29.35 -2.88 12.00
CA ALA A 37 28.11 -3.14 12.74
C ALA A 37 27.38 -1.85 13.16
N THR A 38 28.09 -0.82 13.62
CA THR A 38 27.50 0.47 14.04
C THR A 38 26.79 1.16 12.88
N TRP A 39 27.47 1.29 11.73
CA TRP A 39 26.90 1.89 10.52
C TRP A 39 25.73 1.07 9.97
N ARG A 40 25.78 -0.26 10.09
CA ARG A 40 24.65 -1.13 9.75
C ARG A 40 23.44 -0.85 10.62
N THR A 41 23.63 -0.78 11.93
CA THR A 41 22.55 -0.47 12.89
C THR A 41 21.91 0.88 12.58
N ALA A 42 22.72 1.91 12.30
CA ALA A 42 22.23 3.23 11.92
C ALA A 42 21.50 3.26 10.56
N ALA A 43 21.99 2.52 9.56
CA ALA A 43 21.41 2.49 8.20
C ALA A 43 20.12 1.66 8.08
N PHE A 44 19.98 0.60 8.87
CA PHE A 44 18.87 -0.35 8.77
C PHE A 44 17.47 0.27 8.92
N PRO A 45 17.21 1.19 9.88
CA PRO A 45 15.94 1.91 9.99
C PRO A 45 15.49 2.55 8.67
N TYR A 46 16.42 3.09 7.88
CA TYR A 46 16.15 3.77 6.62
C TYR A 46 16.07 2.80 5.44
N LEU A 47 16.94 1.79 5.39
CA LEU A 47 16.93 0.77 4.33
C LEU A 47 15.64 -0.04 4.32
N LEU A 48 15.13 -0.37 5.51
CA LEU A 48 14.03 -1.33 5.71
C LEU A 48 12.70 -0.64 6.01
N ARG A 49 12.67 0.69 5.96
CA ARG A 49 11.47 1.51 6.14
C ARG A 49 10.34 1.12 5.18
N ASP A 50 10.69 0.87 3.93
CA ASP A 50 9.76 0.60 2.84
C ASP A 50 10.07 -0.76 2.24
N VAL A 51 9.10 -1.67 2.30
CA VAL A 51 9.23 -3.03 1.79
C VAL A 51 8.37 -3.18 0.54
N LEU A 52 9.01 -3.58 -0.56
CA LEU A 52 8.33 -3.96 -1.80
C LEU A 52 8.26 -5.49 -1.88
N ILE A 53 7.04 -6.00 -2.04
CA ILE A 53 6.77 -7.41 -2.31
C ILE A 53 6.20 -7.48 -3.72
N ALA A 54 7.00 -7.99 -4.65
CA ALA A 54 6.63 -8.11 -6.06
C ALA A 54 6.53 -9.56 -6.52
N GLU A 55 7.18 -10.47 -5.82
CA GLU A 55 7.25 -11.89 -6.16
C GLU A 55 7.10 -12.75 -4.91
N GLU A 56 6.74 -14.02 -5.10
CA GLU A 56 6.66 -15.01 -4.02
C GLU A 56 7.99 -15.13 -3.24
N ALA A 57 9.13 -15.07 -3.96
CA ALA A 57 10.45 -15.11 -3.35
C ALA A 57 10.73 -13.96 -2.37
N ASP A 58 10.01 -12.83 -2.48
CA ASP A 58 10.15 -11.71 -1.54
C ASP A 58 9.59 -12.06 -0.17
N TYR A 59 8.57 -12.91 -0.08
CA TYR A 59 8.04 -13.39 1.19
C TYR A 59 9.08 -14.23 1.94
N GLY A 60 9.69 -15.20 1.25
CA GLY A 60 10.76 -16.03 1.82
C GLY A 60 12.00 -15.22 2.23
N ARG A 61 12.38 -14.19 1.46
CA ARG A 61 13.46 -13.26 1.85
C ARG A 61 13.11 -12.48 3.12
N LEU A 62 11.88 -11.96 3.20
CA LEU A 62 11.41 -11.21 4.36
C LEU A 62 11.32 -12.11 5.61
N LYS A 63 10.86 -13.35 5.45
CA LYS A 63 10.84 -14.37 6.51
C LYS A 63 12.23 -14.64 7.07
N LYS A 64 13.20 -14.95 6.21
CA LYS A 64 14.62 -15.16 6.62
C LYS A 64 15.20 -13.94 7.33
N LEU A 65 14.81 -12.75 6.89
CA LEU A 65 15.26 -11.50 7.47
C LEU A 65 14.65 -11.26 8.87
N TYR A 66 13.39 -11.68 9.09
CA TYR A 66 12.78 -11.70 10.42
C TYR A 66 13.39 -12.74 11.35
N GLU A 67 13.68 -13.94 10.85
CA GLU A 67 14.37 -14.99 11.62
C GLU A 67 15.76 -14.51 12.08
N ARG A 68 16.49 -13.81 11.20
CA ARG A 68 17.82 -13.28 11.51
C ARG A 68 17.79 -12.02 12.37
N PHE A 69 16.77 -11.18 12.22
CA PHE A 69 16.62 -9.92 12.94
C PHE A 69 15.17 -9.76 13.43
N PRO A 70 14.78 -10.42 14.54
CA PRO A 70 13.39 -10.43 15.01
C PRO A 70 12.82 -9.04 15.32
N ARG A 71 13.68 -8.10 15.73
CA ARG A 71 13.31 -6.71 16.02
C ARG A 71 13.02 -5.87 14.78
N LEU A 72 13.42 -6.33 13.60
CA LEU A 72 13.35 -5.57 12.37
C LEU A 72 11.90 -5.33 11.92
N ALA A 73 11.08 -6.39 11.93
CA ALA A 73 9.64 -6.34 11.62
C ALA A 73 8.91 -5.36 12.54
N THR A 74 9.31 -5.36 13.80
CA THR A 74 8.62 -4.66 14.87
C THR A 74 8.92 -3.16 14.88
N TYR A 75 10.13 -2.74 14.49
CA TYR A 75 10.57 -1.36 14.71
C TYR A 75 10.87 -0.55 13.44
N HIS A 76 11.29 -1.20 12.36
CA HIS A 76 11.86 -0.47 11.21
C HIS A 76 10.89 -0.36 10.03
N ILE A 77 10.06 -1.37 9.76
CA ILE A 77 9.14 -1.34 8.62
C ILE A 77 7.97 -0.39 8.91
N ARG A 78 7.76 0.58 8.01
CA ARG A 78 6.71 1.61 8.09
C ARG A 78 5.76 1.58 6.90
N SER A 79 6.22 1.15 5.74
CA SER A 79 5.42 1.03 4.53
C SER A 79 5.62 -0.32 3.86
N ILE A 80 4.52 -0.92 3.41
CA ILE A 80 4.53 -2.12 2.57
C ILE A 80 3.87 -1.78 1.25
N THR A 81 4.53 -2.13 0.14
CA THR A 81 3.97 -2.08 -1.20
C THR A 81 3.88 -3.50 -1.74
N LEU A 82 2.66 -3.98 -1.94
CA LEU A 82 2.38 -5.20 -2.69
C LEU A 82 2.19 -4.80 -4.14
N ARG A 83 3.14 -5.18 -5.00
CA ARG A 83 3.04 -4.90 -6.44
C ARG A 83 3.57 -6.06 -7.27
N PRO A 84 2.72 -7.06 -7.52
CA PRO A 84 3.10 -8.25 -8.24
C PRO A 84 3.58 -7.95 -9.65
N GLY A 85 4.63 -8.65 -10.11
CA GLY A 85 5.14 -8.51 -11.49
C GLY A 85 5.85 -7.19 -11.81
N SER A 86 6.13 -6.35 -10.80
CA SER A 86 6.73 -5.02 -11.00
C SER A 86 8.25 -4.94 -10.90
N ARG A 87 8.95 -6.06 -10.68
CA ARG A 87 10.42 -6.14 -10.81
C ARG A 87 10.82 -6.17 -12.29
N LEU A 88 10.36 -5.19 -13.05
CA LEU A 88 11.09 -4.79 -14.24
C LEU A 88 12.25 -3.94 -13.74
N SER A 89 13.41 -4.57 -13.54
CA SER A 89 14.61 -3.77 -13.32
C SER A 89 14.84 -2.93 -14.57
N THR A 90 15.28 -1.70 -14.38
CA THR A 90 15.67 -0.76 -15.45
C THR A 90 16.83 -1.29 -16.33
N GLU A 91 17.37 -2.46 -15.99
CA GLU A 91 18.50 -3.13 -16.65
C GLU A 91 18.06 -4.36 -17.47
N MET A 92 16.77 -4.72 -17.46
CA MET A 92 16.28 -5.84 -18.28
C MET A 92 16.10 -5.41 -19.74
N SER A 93 16.58 -6.23 -20.66
CA SER A 93 16.29 -6.05 -22.08
C SER A 93 14.78 -6.14 -22.32
N VAL A 94 14.27 -5.42 -23.32
CA VAL A 94 12.86 -5.46 -23.70
C VAL A 94 12.37 -6.90 -23.90
N ALA A 95 13.22 -7.78 -24.44
CA ALA A 95 12.89 -9.19 -24.61
C ALA A 95 12.73 -9.94 -23.27
N ASP A 96 13.52 -9.63 -22.25
CA ASP A 96 13.42 -10.24 -20.92
C ASP A 96 12.25 -9.65 -20.12
N VAL A 97 11.94 -8.36 -20.32
CA VAL A 97 10.70 -7.73 -19.83
C VAL A 97 9.50 -8.46 -20.41
N PHE A 98 9.45 -8.65 -21.73
CA PHE A 98 8.36 -9.39 -22.39
C PHE A 98 8.31 -10.86 -21.97
N ARG A 99 9.45 -11.53 -21.76
CA ARG A 99 9.51 -12.94 -21.35
C ARG A 99 9.14 -13.16 -19.86
N SER A 100 9.49 -12.22 -18.98
CA SER A 100 9.03 -12.21 -17.59
C SER A 100 7.56 -11.80 -17.49
N PHE A 101 7.10 -10.89 -18.34
CA PHE A 101 5.68 -10.60 -18.51
C PHE A 101 4.93 -11.87 -18.92
N THR A 102 5.28 -12.52 -20.04
CA THR A 102 4.57 -13.72 -20.52
C THR A 102 4.56 -14.86 -19.50
N ARG A 103 5.66 -15.13 -18.79
CA ARG A 103 5.67 -16.12 -17.69
C ARG A 103 4.77 -15.76 -16.50
N PHE A 104 4.57 -14.47 -16.23
CA PHE A 104 3.66 -14.00 -15.17
C PHE A 104 2.19 -14.16 -15.58
N PHE A 105 1.89 -14.00 -16.88
CA PHE A 105 0.54 -14.18 -17.44
C PHE A 105 0.16 -15.62 -17.75
N GLU A 106 1.15 -16.50 -17.95
CA GLU A 106 0.90 -17.82 -18.51
C GLU A 106 0.27 -18.82 -17.54
N ASP A 107 0.41 -18.70 -16.21
CA ASP A 107 -0.36 -19.58 -15.30
C ASP A 107 -0.32 -19.27 -13.80
N LYS A 108 0.49 -18.31 -13.34
CA LYS A 108 0.61 -18.06 -11.89
C LYS A 108 -0.41 -17.05 -11.43
N ARG A 109 -1.49 -17.56 -10.83
CA ARG A 109 -2.36 -16.79 -9.95
C ARG A 109 -1.48 -16.06 -8.95
N TRP A 110 -1.48 -14.73 -8.96
CA TRP A 110 -0.92 -14.04 -7.81
C TRP A 110 -1.95 -14.15 -6.70
N GLU A 111 -1.74 -15.14 -5.85
CA GLU A 111 -2.42 -15.26 -4.57
C GLU A 111 -1.44 -14.78 -3.50
N LEU A 112 -1.96 -14.14 -2.46
CA LEU A 112 -1.14 -13.83 -1.30
C LEU A 112 -0.60 -15.17 -0.76
N SER A 113 0.71 -15.36 -0.79
CA SER A 113 1.32 -16.62 -0.35
C SER A 113 0.86 -16.97 1.07
N SER A 114 0.61 -18.24 1.35
CA SER A 114 0.32 -18.71 2.71
C SER A 114 1.42 -18.32 3.70
N GLU A 115 2.67 -18.21 3.22
CA GLU A 115 3.82 -17.73 4.00
C GLU A 115 3.62 -16.29 4.51
N ALA A 116 2.86 -15.45 3.80
CA ALA A 116 2.56 -14.09 4.23
C ALA A 116 1.81 -14.06 5.56
N SER A 117 1.06 -15.13 5.86
CA SER A 117 0.30 -15.26 7.10
C SER A 117 1.17 -15.66 8.29
N GLU A 118 2.40 -16.13 8.06
CA GLU A 118 3.35 -16.54 9.09
C GLU A 118 4.22 -15.39 9.60
N PHE A 119 4.08 -14.19 9.02
CA PHE A 119 4.84 -13.04 9.49
C PHE A 119 4.45 -12.62 10.91
N PRO A 120 5.41 -12.09 11.68
CA PRO A 120 5.10 -11.48 12.96
C PRO A 120 4.23 -10.24 12.78
N ILE A 121 3.55 -9.84 13.86
CA ILE A 121 2.80 -8.59 13.90
C ILE A 121 3.78 -7.43 13.64
N MET A 122 3.37 -6.50 12.77
CA MET A 122 4.16 -5.33 12.36
C MET A 122 3.48 -4.05 12.86
N PRO A 123 3.57 -3.75 14.17
CA PRO A 123 2.80 -2.67 14.81
C PRO A 123 3.23 -1.26 14.39
N LYS A 124 4.30 -1.12 13.62
CA LYS A 124 4.81 0.18 13.16
C LYS A 124 4.50 0.45 11.69
N VAL A 125 3.93 -0.50 10.97
CA VAL A 125 3.48 -0.31 9.59
C VAL A 125 2.27 0.60 9.58
N GLN A 126 2.43 1.76 8.95
CA GLN A 126 1.40 2.80 8.84
C GLN A 126 0.86 2.94 7.43
N SER A 127 1.55 2.38 6.43
CA SER A 127 1.18 2.53 5.04
C SER A 127 1.20 1.20 4.29
N LEU A 128 0.10 0.91 3.60
CA LEU A 128 -0.05 -0.24 2.71
C LEU A 128 -0.44 0.26 1.33
N LYS A 129 0.31 -0.14 0.30
CA LYS A 129 -0.04 0.05 -1.09
C LYS A 129 -0.33 -1.33 -1.69
N TRP A 130 -1.58 -1.60 -2.02
CA TRP A 130 -2.01 -2.84 -2.67
C TRP A 130 -2.25 -2.56 -4.14
N ILE A 131 -1.28 -2.90 -4.99
CA ILE A 131 -1.26 -2.53 -6.40
C ILE A 131 -1.14 -3.78 -7.27
N LEU A 132 -2.28 -4.30 -7.70
CA LEU A 132 -2.38 -5.36 -8.69
C LEU A 132 -2.51 -4.74 -10.08
N GLY A 133 -1.72 -5.24 -11.03
CA GLY A 133 -1.90 -4.89 -12.44
C GLY A 133 -3.26 -5.36 -12.96
N ARG A 134 -3.85 -4.64 -13.91
CA ARG A 134 -5.10 -5.01 -14.62
C ARG A 134 -5.04 -6.39 -15.29
N ASP A 135 -3.81 -6.75 -15.55
CA ASP A 135 -3.26 -7.93 -16.18
C ASP A 135 -3.30 -9.18 -15.28
N VAL A 136 -3.46 -8.98 -13.97
CA VAL A 136 -3.78 -10.05 -13.03
C VAL A 136 -5.23 -10.46 -13.30
N ARG A 137 -5.43 -11.66 -13.85
CA ARG A 137 -6.76 -12.20 -14.21
C ARG A 137 -7.67 -12.48 -12.99
N HIS A 138 -7.20 -12.18 -11.79
CA HIS A 138 -7.82 -12.55 -10.53
C HIS A 138 -8.33 -11.32 -9.80
N SER A 139 -9.62 -11.36 -9.51
CA SER A 139 -10.30 -10.52 -8.54
C SER A 139 -9.85 -10.88 -7.12
N ILE A 140 -9.68 -9.86 -6.28
CA ILE A 140 -9.55 -10.02 -4.84
C ILE A 140 -10.86 -10.55 -4.29
N ILE A 141 -10.76 -11.67 -3.57
CA ILE A 141 -11.78 -12.23 -2.68
C ILE A 141 -11.14 -12.29 -1.29
N VAL A 142 -11.77 -11.66 -0.32
CA VAL A 142 -11.29 -11.54 1.06
C VAL A 142 -11.42 -12.88 1.77
N GLY A 143 -10.44 -13.75 1.55
CA GLY A 143 -10.31 -15.03 2.24
C GLY A 143 -9.55 -14.93 3.57
N PRO A 144 -9.41 -16.07 4.28
CA PRO A 144 -8.69 -16.14 5.56
C PRO A 144 -7.25 -15.62 5.49
N THR A 145 -6.58 -15.81 4.35
CA THR A 145 -5.19 -15.36 4.16
C THR A 145 -5.07 -13.83 4.13
N ILE A 146 -5.95 -13.14 3.39
CA ILE A 146 -5.98 -11.67 3.33
C ILE A 146 -6.38 -11.11 4.70
N HIS A 147 -7.40 -11.71 5.33
CA HIS A 147 -7.82 -11.34 6.67
C HIS A 147 -6.66 -11.41 7.66
N ARG A 148 -5.98 -12.56 7.72
CA ARG A 148 -4.83 -12.75 8.61
C ARG A 148 -3.70 -11.78 8.29
N TYR A 149 -3.37 -11.57 7.01
CA TYR A 149 -2.31 -10.64 6.63
C TYR A 149 -2.61 -9.19 7.07
N LEU A 150 -3.82 -8.69 6.83
CA LEU A 150 -4.21 -7.35 7.24
C LEU A 150 -4.24 -7.20 8.76
N SER A 151 -4.60 -8.26 9.50
CA SER A 151 -4.54 -8.26 10.97
C SER A 151 -3.12 -8.11 11.55
N LEU A 152 -2.08 -8.39 10.76
CA LEU A 152 -0.69 -8.17 11.18
C LEU A 152 -0.30 -6.68 11.18
N LEU A 153 -1.15 -5.80 10.65
CA LEU A 153 -0.89 -4.37 10.45
C LEU A 153 -1.81 -3.49 11.33
N PRO A 154 -1.77 -3.62 12.68
CA PRO A 154 -2.76 -3.00 13.56
C PRO A 154 -2.71 -1.46 13.59
N SER A 155 -1.63 -0.84 13.12
CA SER A 155 -1.45 0.62 13.12
C SER A 155 -1.52 1.22 11.71
N LEU A 156 -2.18 0.54 10.78
CA LEU A 156 -2.36 1.01 9.42
C LEU A 156 -3.17 2.31 9.39
N GLN A 157 -2.62 3.34 8.75
CA GLN A 157 -3.22 4.68 8.65
C GLN A 157 -3.40 5.14 7.21
N ARG A 158 -2.60 4.63 6.28
CA ARG A 158 -2.59 5.04 4.87
C ARG A 158 -2.75 3.83 3.96
N LEU A 159 -3.81 3.81 3.17
CA LEU A 159 -4.11 2.72 2.25
C LEU A 159 -4.19 3.26 0.81
N THR A 160 -3.43 2.67 -0.09
CA THR A 160 -3.53 2.91 -1.53
C THR A 160 -3.95 1.63 -2.23
N LEU A 161 -5.06 1.67 -2.96
CA LEU A 161 -5.62 0.52 -3.67
C LEU A 161 -5.60 0.74 -5.17
N ARG A 162 -5.01 -0.22 -5.89
CA ARG A 162 -5.17 -0.40 -7.33
C ARG A 162 -5.36 -1.88 -7.56
N ALA A 163 -6.58 -2.33 -7.74
CA ALA A 163 -6.86 -3.77 -7.81
C ALA A 163 -8.23 -4.06 -8.42
N GLN A 164 -8.37 -5.29 -8.91
CA GLN A 164 -9.66 -5.84 -9.27
C GLN A 164 -10.25 -6.55 -8.05
N PHE A 165 -11.50 -6.28 -7.70
CA PHE A 165 -12.27 -7.02 -6.71
C PHE A 165 -13.33 -7.88 -7.41
N GLU A 166 -13.81 -8.93 -6.76
CA GLU A 166 -14.91 -9.74 -7.33
C GLU A 166 -16.16 -8.89 -7.46
N ASP A 167 -16.56 -8.24 -6.38
CA ASP A 167 -17.69 -7.33 -6.32
C ASP A 167 -17.44 -6.18 -5.31
N LEU A 168 -18.44 -5.34 -5.12
CA LEU A 168 -18.38 -4.20 -4.20
C LEU A 168 -18.36 -4.65 -2.73
N HIS A 169 -18.92 -5.82 -2.42
CA HIS A 169 -18.94 -6.37 -1.08
C HIS A 169 -17.55 -6.86 -0.65
N GLU A 170 -16.77 -7.46 -1.56
CA GLU A 170 -15.37 -7.80 -1.27
C GLU A 170 -14.52 -6.57 -0.98
N LEU A 171 -14.78 -5.43 -1.65
CA LEU A 171 -14.13 -4.16 -1.32
C LEU A 171 -14.54 -3.67 0.08
N GLU A 172 -15.83 -3.76 0.42
CA GLU A 172 -16.33 -3.41 1.75
C GLU A 172 -15.66 -4.26 2.84
N LEU A 173 -15.61 -5.59 2.67
CA LEU A 173 -14.93 -6.51 3.59
C LEU A 173 -13.46 -6.13 3.73
N PHE A 174 -12.78 -5.85 2.62
CA PHE A 174 -11.37 -5.46 2.62
C PHE A 174 -11.14 -4.16 3.43
N LEU A 175 -11.96 -3.14 3.20
CA LEU A 175 -11.89 -1.88 3.91
C LEU A 175 -12.23 -2.05 5.41
N SER A 176 -13.16 -2.95 5.75
CA SER A 176 -13.52 -3.23 7.15
C SER A 176 -12.34 -3.77 7.97
N LEU A 177 -11.44 -4.52 7.33
CA LEU A 177 -10.22 -5.05 7.96
C LEU A 177 -9.14 -3.99 8.17
N CYS A 178 -9.21 -2.87 7.45
CA CYS A 178 -8.24 -1.78 7.50
C CYS A 178 -8.78 -0.54 8.25
N GLY A 179 -10.08 -0.46 8.51
CA GLY A 179 -10.79 0.79 8.80
C GLY A 179 -10.50 1.42 10.17
N GLY A 180 -10.09 0.63 11.18
CA GLY A 180 -10.07 1.08 12.58
C GLY A 180 -9.29 2.38 12.87
N HIS A 181 -8.24 2.68 12.10
CA HIS A 181 -7.40 3.87 12.28
C HIS A 181 -7.02 4.55 10.96
N LEU A 182 -7.80 4.31 9.90
CA LEU A 182 -7.44 4.77 8.57
C LEU A 182 -7.65 6.29 8.44
N LYS A 183 -6.55 7.01 8.20
CA LYS A 183 -6.53 8.48 8.01
C LYS A 183 -6.48 8.88 6.53
N SER A 184 -5.90 8.03 5.68
CA SER A 184 -5.75 8.32 4.26
C SER A 184 -6.11 7.11 3.40
N LEU A 185 -6.97 7.34 2.42
CA LEU A 185 -7.41 6.34 1.46
C LEU A 185 -7.27 6.88 0.05
N THR A 186 -6.58 6.13 -0.80
CA THR A 186 -6.34 6.51 -2.19
C THR A 186 -6.72 5.36 -3.11
N PHE A 187 -7.58 5.63 -4.08
CA PHE A 187 -7.96 4.71 -5.13
C PHE A 187 -7.22 5.06 -6.42
N GLN A 188 -6.42 4.14 -6.96
CA GLN A 188 -5.55 4.30 -8.13
C GLN A 188 -5.94 3.34 -9.28
N GLY A 189 -7.22 3.25 -9.59
CA GLY A 189 -7.85 2.27 -10.49
C GLY A 189 -8.41 1.05 -9.73
N ILE A 190 -9.71 1.07 -9.42
CA ILE A 190 -10.45 -0.11 -8.92
C ILE A 190 -11.37 -0.63 -10.01
N TRP A 191 -11.44 -1.95 -10.14
CA TRP A 191 -12.31 -2.63 -11.08
C TRP A 191 -13.09 -3.74 -10.38
N PHE A 192 -14.27 -4.06 -10.89
CA PHE A 192 -15.12 -5.14 -10.36
C PHE A 192 -15.40 -6.16 -11.47
N ARG A 193 -15.63 -7.42 -11.10
CA ARG A 193 -16.02 -8.44 -12.07
C ARG A 193 -17.52 -8.31 -12.36
N GLU A 194 -17.87 -7.95 -13.59
CA GLU A 194 -19.27 -7.66 -13.98
C GLU A 194 -20.25 -8.83 -13.79
N LYS A 195 -19.74 -10.08 -13.67
CA LYS A 195 -20.56 -11.30 -13.74
C LYS A 195 -21.35 -11.63 -12.47
N TYR A 196 -21.01 -11.08 -11.32
CA TYR A 196 -21.63 -11.44 -10.04
C TYR A 196 -21.85 -10.23 -9.14
N SER A 197 -22.68 -9.28 -9.59
CA SER A 197 -23.15 -8.21 -8.72
C SER A 197 -24.14 -8.80 -7.70
N ARG A 198 -23.66 -9.34 -6.58
CA ARG A 198 -24.56 -9.61 -5.45
C ARG A 198 -25.14 -8.28 -4.99
N PRO A 199 -26.46 -8.15 -4.81
CA PRO A 199 -27.02 -6.93 -4.25
C PRO A 199 -26.37 -6.67 -2.89
N LEU A 200 -25.87 -5.45 -2.68
CA LEU A 200 -25.39 -4.99 -1.38
C LEU A 200 -26.48 -5.31 -0.36
N ARG A 201 -26.21 -6.27 0.54
CA ARG A 201 -27.09 -6.48 1.70
C ARG A 201 -26.78 -5.38 2.72
N LEU A 202 -27.23 -4.16 2.41
CA LEU A 202 -27.37 -3.07 3.38
C LEU A 202 -28.27 -3.60 4.52
N GLY A 203 -27.67 -4.15 5.56
CA GLY A 203 -28.36 -4.65 6.76
C GLY A 203 -28.05 -6.07 7.22
N GLY A 204 -27.17 -6.83 6.55
CA GLY A 204 -27.00 -8.27 6.84
C GLY A 204 -25.85 -8.68 7.75
N ALA A 205 -24.74 -7.94 7.78
CA ALA A 205 -23.60 -8.20 8.66
C ALA A 205 -22.74 -6.93 8.69
N SER A 206 -23.03 -6.06 9.66
CA SER A 206 -22.25 -4.86 9.96
C SER A 206 -20.88 -5.28 10.49
N HIS A 207 -19.96 -5.64 9.59
CA HIS A 207 -18.55 -5.50 9.93
C HIS A 207 -18.30 -4.01 10.09
N ALA A 208 -17.92 -3.63 11.29
CA ALA A 208 -17.79 -2.26 11.77
C ALA A 208 -16.66 -1.49 11.08
N CYS A 209 -16.70 -1.35 9.75
CA CYS A 209 -15.89 -0.36 9.07
C CYS A 209 -16.43 1.01 9.48
N ASP A 210 -15.63 1.76 10.22
CA ASP A 210 -15.89 3.14 10.56
C ASP A 210 -14.78 3.97 9.96
N LEU A 211 -15.11 4.74 8.92
CA LEU A 211 -14.17 5.64 8.24
C LEU A 211 -14.27 7.06 8.80
N SER A 212 -14.84 7.26 10.00
CA SER A 212 -14.99 8.59 10.61
C SER A 212 -13.66 9.28 10.90
N TYR A 213 -12.55 8.54 10.99
CA TYR A 213 -11.19 9.10 11.16
C TYR A 213 -10.48 9.45 9.84
N LEU A 214 -11.16 9.29 8.70
CA LEU A 214 -10.56 9.53 7.40
C LEU A 214 -10.40 11.02 7.13
N GLU A 215 -9.15 11.48 7.12
CA GLU A 215 -8.75 12.88 6.88
C GLU A 215 -8.50 13.14 5.39
N LYS A 216 -8.03 12.14 4.65
CA LYS A 216 -7.62 12.31 3.23
C LYS A 216 -8.24 11.24 2.35
N LEU A 217 -9.00 11.67 1.35
CA LEU A 217 -9.60 10.81 0.34
C LEU A 217 -9.13 11.23 -1.05
N ALA A 218 -8.65 10.27 -1.83
CA ALA A 218 -8.16 10.54 -3.17
C ALA A 218 -8.68 9.51 -4.18
N PHE A 219 -9.17 10.01 -5.31
CA PHE A 219 -9.57 9.22 -6.46
C PHE A 219 -8.69 9.60 -7.64
N GLU A 220 -7.80 8.67 -8.00
CA GLU A 220 -6.81 8.83 -9.04
C GLU A 220 -7.10 7.79 -10.14
N ARG A 221 -7.74 8.24 -11.22
CA ARG A 221 -7.86 7.39 -12.40
C ARG A 221 -6.47 7.19 -13.01
N THR A 222 -6.15 5.96 -13.40
CA THR A 222 -4.86 5.69 -14.06
C THR A 222 -4.99 5.58 -15.58
N ARG A 223 -6.18 5.25 -16.08
CA ARG A 223 -6.48 5.13 -17.52
C ARG A 223 -7.90 5.59 -17.84
N SER A 224 -8.11 6.14 -19.03
CA SER A 224 -9.44 6.52 -19.54
C SER A 224 -10.42 5.35 -19.64
N SER A 225 -9.95 4.10 -19.66
CA SER A 225 -10.80 2.90 -19.69
C SER A 225 -11.25 2.38 -18.32
N ASP A 226 -10.83 2.99 -17.21
CA ASP A 226 -11.21 2.55 -15.85
C ASP A 226 -12.70 2.88 -15.59
N PRO A 227 -13.45 2.05 -14.84
CA PRO A 227 -14.84 2.35 -14.53
C PRO A 227 -14.95 3.59 -13.64
N SER A 228 -16.12 4.24 -13.66
CA SER A 228 -16.42 5.32 -12.71
C SER A 228 -16.39 4.80 -11.28
N TYR A 229 -15.95 5.65 -10.36
CA TYR A 229 -15.95 5.40 -8.92
C TYR A 229 -17.31 5.65 -8.26
N ASP A 230 -18.38 5.96 -8.99
CA ASP A 230 -19.71 6.24 -8.41
C ASP A 230 -20.17 5.14 -7.43
N LYS A 231 -20.02 3.87 -7.81
CA LYS A 231 -20.36 2.73 -6.94
C LYS A 231 -19.48 2.67 -5.68
N VAL A 232 -18.23 3.10 -5.77
CA VAL A 232 -17.31 3.17 -4.63
C VAL A 232 -17.70 4.34 -3.72
N VAL A 233 -18.09 5.48 -4.29
CA VAL A 233 -18.63 6.60 -3.52
C VAL A 233 -19.89 6.16 -2.76
N ASP A 234 -20.84 5.50 -3.43
CA ASP A 234 -22.05 4.96 -2.79
C ASP A 234 -21.74 3.99 -1.66
N LEU A 235 -20.68 3.20 -1.77
CA LEU A 235 -20.20 2.33 -0.69
C LEU A 235 -19.62 3.13 0.49
N LEU A 236 -18.87 4.21 0.22
CA LEU A 236 -18.18 4.97 1.27
C LEU A 236 -19.12 5.85 2.09
N LEU A 237 -20.14 6.44 1.47
CA LEU A 237 -21.02 7.41 2.16
C LEU A 237 -21.65 6.83 3.46
N PRO A 238 -22.18 5.59 3.48
CA PRO A 238 -22.70 4.97 4.71
C PRO A 238 -21.62 4.61 5.75
N LEU A 239 -20.35 4.51 5.35
CA LEU A 239 -19.24 4.16 6.25
C LEU A 239 -18.76 5.35 7.09
N PHE A 240 -19.17 6.57 6.75
CA PHE A 240 -18.95 7.77 7.53
C PHE A 240 -20.03 7.94 8.61
N LYS A 241 -20.10 6.98 9.55
CA LYS A 241 -21.25 6.79 10.45
C LYS A 241 -21.64 7.98 11.32
N THR A 242 -20.66 8.64 11.95
CA THR A 242 -20.93 9.58 13.05
C THR A 242 -20.32 10.96 12.84
N LYS A 243 -19.12 11.04 12.25
CA LYS A 243 -18.46 12.31 11.96
C LYS A 243 -17.53 12.18 10.78
N VAL A 244 -17.68 13.08 9.82
CA VAL A 244 -16.81 13.12 8.64
C VAL A 244 -15.67 14.09 8.93
N SER A 245 -14.44 13.59 8.94
CA SER A 245 -13.23 14.37 9.21
C SER A 245 -12.40 14.63 7.96
N ILE A 246 -12.99 14.52 6.77
CA ILE A 246 -12.28 14.66 5.49
C ILE A 246 -11.80 16.11 5.33
N GLN A 247 -10.50 16.31 5.48
CA GLN A 247 -9.81 17.59 5.30
C GLN A 247 -9.28 17.77 3.89
N SER A 248 -8.93 16.67 3.21
CA SER A 248 -8.36 16.72 1.86
C SER A 248 -9.09 15.77 0.94
N LEU A 249 -9.68 16.32 -0.12
CA LEU A 249 -10.30 15.58 -1.21
C LEU A 249 -9.53 15.85 -2.51
N ARG A 250 -8.95 14.79 -3.09
CA ARG A 250 -8.30 14.88 -4.41
C ARG A 250 -9.05 14.04 -5.42
N VAL A 251 -9.40 14.65 -6.54
CA VAL A 251 -10.03 13.97 -7.67
C VAL A 251 -9.24 14.30 -8.93
N ARG A 252 -8.55 13.32 -9.49
CA ARG A 252 -7.96 13.47 -10.83
C ARG A 252 -9.08 13.25 -11.85
N TYR A 253 -9.42 14.31 -12.56
CA TYR A 253 -10.56 14.53 -13.42
C TYR A 253 -10.32 14.02 -14.85
N ASP A 254 -10.97 12.90 -15.18
CA ASP A 254 -11.62 12.68 -16.47
C ASP A 254 -12.61 11.50 -16.28
N PHE A 255 -13.89 11.80 -16.09
CA PHE A 255 -14.98 10.82 -15.86
C PHE A 255 -14.82 9.90 -14.64
N THR A 256 -13.95 10.27 -13.69
CA THR A 256 -13.55 9.44 -12.54
C THR A 256 -14.70 9.26 -11.56
N ILE A 257 -15.49 10.31 -11.36
CA ILE A 257 -16.67 10.36 -10.50
C ILE A 257 -17.70 11.21 -11.23
N SER A 258 -18.98 10.86 -11.19
CA SER A 258 -20.06 11.71 -11.70
C SER A 258 -20.19 13.00 -10.88
N SER A 259 -20.77 14.05 -11.46
CA SER A 259 -21.05 15.29 -10.72
C SER A 259 -21.92 15.04 -9.48
N THR A 260 -22.94 14.20 -9.61
CA THR A 260 -23.85 13.84 -8.50
C THR A 260 -23.12 13.16 -7.34
N SER A 261 -22.21 12.23 -7.62
CA SER A 261 -21.41 11.57 -6.58
C SER A 261 -20.41 12.52 -5.93
N LEU A 262 -19.80 13.42 -6.71
CA LEU A 262 -18.89 14.44 -6.18
C LEU A 262 -19.63 15.44 -5.29
N GLU A 263 -20.80 15.92 -5.70
CA GLU A 263 -21.67 16.80 -4.91
C GLU A 263 -22.05 16.14 -3.58
N ARG A 264 -22.42 14.85 -3.60
CA ARG A 264 -22.73 14.10 -2.37
C ARG A 264 -21.53 13.98 -1.43
N LEU A 265 -20.33 13.73 -1.95
CA LEU A 265 -19.12 13.72 -1.13
C LEU A 265 -18.82 15.10 -0.54
N LEU A 266 -18.88 16.14 -1.36
CA LEU A 266 -18.63 17.52 -0.94
C LEU A 266 -19.62 17.98 0.12
N HIS A 267 -20.91 17.64 -0.03
CA HIS A 267 -21.93 17.98 0.94
C HIS A 267 -21.64 17.40 2.32
N ILE A 268 -21.15 16.16 2.37
CA ILE A 268 -20.81 15.47 3.63
C ILE A 268 -19.49 15.97 4.22
N SER A 269 -18.52 16.39 3.41
CA SER A 269 -17.23 16.93 3.87
C SER A 269 -17.21 18.46 4.01
N MET A 270 -18.31 19.17 3.74
CA MET A 270 -18.30 20.62 3.53
C MET A 270 -17.74 21.40 4.72
N GLU A 271 -18.04 20.95 5.94
CA GLU A 271 -17.62 21.62 7.17
C GLU A 271 -16.18 21.34 7.58
N THR A 272 -15.58 20.26 7.07
CA THR A 272 -14.23 19.79 7.47
C THR A 272 -13.19 19.91 6.36
N LEU A 273 -13.62 20.14 5.12
CA LEU A 273 -12.75 20.19 3.95
C LEU A 273 -11.89 21.46 3.93
N GLU A 274 -10.58 21.27 4.03
CA GLU A 274 -9.58 22.34 3.96
C GLU A 274 -8.94 22.45 2.57
N SER A 275 -8.88 21.32 1.83
CA SER A 275 -8.20 21.23 0.55
C SER A 275 -9.00 20.39 -0.44
N LEU A 276 -9.41 21.03 -1.54
CA LEU A 276 -10.01 20.38 -2.70
C LEU A 276 -9.07 20.51 -3.90
N VAL A 277 -8.63 19.38 -4.45
CA VAL A 277 -7.79 19.35 -5.65
C VAL A 277 -8.51 18.59 -6.75
N ILE A 278 -8.88 19.31 -7.81
CA ILE A 278 -9.47 18.74 -9.01
C ILE A 278 -8.46 18.91 -10.15
N GLU A 279 -7.80 17.83 -10.54
CA GLU A 279 -6.71 17.84 -11.52
C GLU A 279 -7.19 17.22 -12.84
N PRO A 280 -7.32 17.96 -13.96
CA PRO A 280 -7.58 17.33 -15.25
C PRO A 280 -6.46 16.34 -15.61
N ILE A 281 -6.81 15.18 -16.17
CA ILE A 281 -5.80 14.30 -16.77
C ILE A 281 -5.25 15.04 -17.99
N GLY A 282 -4.05 15.58 -17.84
CA GLY A 282 -3.35 16.20 -18.97
C GLY A 282 -3.27 15.18 -20.11
N ILE A 283 -3.85 15.52 -21.25
CA ILE A 283 -3.65 14.80 -22.50
C ILE A 283 -2.17 15.01 -22.84
N HIS A 284 -1.30 14.05 -22.47
CA HIS A 284 0.01 13.98 -23.08
C HIS A 284 -0.23 13.53 -24.54
N GLY A 285 -0.29 14.52 -25.43
CA GLY A 285 -0.24 14.33 -26.88
C GLY A 285 1.11 13.85 -27.36
#